data_AF-S7HSE1-F1
#
_entry.id   AF-S7HSE1-F1
#
_cell.length_a   1.000
_cell.length_b   1.000
_cell.length_c   1.000
_cell.angle_alpha   90.00
_cell.angle_beta   90.00
_cell.angle_gamma   90.00
#
_symmetry.space_group_name_H-M   'P 1'
#
loop_
_entity.id
_entity.type
_entity.pdbx_description
1 polymer ?
#
loop_
_entity_poly.entity_id
_entity_poly.type
_entity_poly.pdbx_seq_one_letter_code
_entity_poly.pdbx_strand_id
1 'polypeptide(L)' 'MFDEPLFRYMVNRRQLSLADVADRMGVNEATLYRKMKGKSDFTRAEIQNLKNILDMSNDESLKVFFAEKLT' A
#
# COMPACT_ATOMS: atom_id res chain seq x y z
N MET A 1 8.12 7.64 4.18
CA MET A 1 8.73 6.62 3.29
C MET A 1 7.73 5.48 3.20
N PHE A 2 7.62 4.82 2.04
CA PHE A 2 6.77 3.63 1.91
C PHE A 2 7.54 2.37 2.35
N ASP A 3 6.95 1.59 3.25
CA ASP A 3 7.48 0.31 3.73
C ASP A 3 6.87 -0.84 2.91
N GLU A 4 7.61 -1.27 1.89
CA GLU A 4 7.17 -2.35 0.99
C GLU A 4 7.01 -3.71 1.70
N PRO A 5 7.96 -4.18 2.53
CA PRO A 5 7.78 -5.40 3.32
C PRO A 5 6.50 -5.39 4.16
N LEU A 6 6.24 -4.30 4.89
CA LEU A 6 5.05 -4.18 5.73
C LEU A 6 3.77 -4.13 4.88
N PHE A 7 3.78 -3.43 3.75
CA PHE A 7 2.64 -3.43 2.83
C PHE A 7 2.33 -4.85 2.33
N ARG A 8 3.35 -5.61 1.90
CA ARG A 8 3.17 -7.00 1.45
C ARG A 8 2.62 -7.90 2.54
N TYR A 9 3.04 -7.69 3.80
CA TYR A 9 2.45 -8.36 4.95
C TYR A 9 0.95 -8.04 5.07
N MET A 10 0.54 -6.78 4.96
CA MET A 10 -0.87 -6.37 5.04
C MET A 10 -1.71 -7.01 3.91
N VAL A 11 -1.15 -7.09 2.70
CA VAL A 11 -1.77 -7.76 1.54
C VAL A 11 -2.00 -9.25 1.83
N ASN A 12 -0.96 -9.95 2.29
CA ASN A 12 -1.04 -11.38 2.62
C ASN A 12 -1.97 -11.67 3.80
N ARG A 13 -2.03 -10.79 4.80
CA ARG A 13 -2.95 -10.90 5.95
C ARG A 13 -4.41 -10.96 5.51
N ARG A 14 -4.75 -10.31 4.40
CA ARG A 14 -6.09 -10.29 3.79
C ARG A 14 -6.30 -11.39 2.76
N GLN A 15 -5.31 -12.27 2.57
CA GLN A 15 -5.31 -13.33 1.56
C GLN A 15 -5.52 -12.77 0.13
N LEU A 16 -5.00 -11.57 -0.13
CA LEU A 16 -5.03 -10.93 -1.44
C LEU A 16 -3.67 -11.05 -2.12
N SER A 17 -3.65 -11.03 -3.45
CA SER A 17 -2.45 -10.79 -4.25
C SER A 17 -2.28 -9.29 -4.56
N LEU A 18 -1.11 -8.90 -5.08
CA LEU A 18 -0.93 -7.52 -5.57
C LEU A 18 -1.81 -7.22 -6.78
N ALA A 19 -2.10 -8.21 -7.62
CA ALA A 19 -3.05 -8.08 -8.72
C ALA A 19 -4.47 -7.77 -8.18
N ASP A 20 -4.94 -8.52 -7.17
CA ASP A 20 -6.25 -8.26 -6.56
C ASP A 20 -6.35 -6.85 -5.97
N VAL A 21 -5.26 -6.37 -5.36
CA VAL A 21 -5.21 -5.01 -4.79
C VAL A 21 -5.24 -3.96 -5.91
N ALA A 22 -4.46 -4.16 -6.98
CA ALA A 22 -4.46 -3.26 -8.12
C ALA A 22 -5.85 -3.16 -8.77
N ASP A 23 -6.51 -4.31 -8.97
CA ASP A 23 -7.87 -4.39 -9.52
C ASP A 23 -8.87 -3.66 -8.62
N ARG A 24 -8.82 -3.87 -7.30
CA ARG A 24 -9.68 -3.15 -6.32
C ARG A 24 -9.41 -1.66 -6.25
N MET A 25 -8.18 -1.23 -6.55
CA MET A 25 -7.82 0.18 -6.69
C MET A 25 -8.26 0.78 -8.04
N GLY A 26 -8.64 -0.04 -9.02
CA GLY A 26 -8.93 0.41 -10.38
C GLY A 26 -7.68 0.85 -11.15
N VAL A 27 -6.51 0.29 -10.82
CA VAL A 27 -5.24 0.56 -11.49
C VAL A 27 -4.64 -0.73 -12.02
N ASN A 28 -3.76 -0.65 -13.02
CA ASN A 28 -2.99 -1.83 -13.41
C ASN A 28 -1.88 -2.17 -12.39
N GLU A 29 -1.48 -3.43 -12.35
CA GLU A 29 -0.45 -3.92 -11.41
C GLU A 29 0.89 -3.18 -11.57
N ALA A 30 1.26 -2.83 -12.80
CA ALA A 30 2.47 -2.05 -13.07
C ALA A 30 2.46 -0.66 -12.41
N THR A 31 1.29 -0.03 -12.30
CA THR A 31 1.12 1.27 -11.62
C THR A 31 1.28 1.11 -10.12
N LEU A 32 0.67 0.08 -9.53
CA LEU A 32 0.88 -0.25 -8.12
C LEU A 32 2.37 -0.52 -7.84
N TYR A 33 3.03 -1.30 -8.69
CA TYR A 33 4.46 -1.61 -8.54
C TYR A 33 5.35 -0.36 -8.61
N ARG A 34 5.09 0.56 -9.57
CA ARG A 34 5.80 1.85 -9.63
C ARG A 34 5.64 2.67 -8.36
N LYS A 35 4.44 2.69 -7.76
CA LYS A 35 4.18 3.37 -6.49
C LYS A 35 4.94 2.72 -5.33
N MET A 36 4.90 1.39 -5.23
CA MET A 36 5.65 0.64 -4.23
C MET A 36 7.17 0.88 -4.32
N LYS A 37 7.70 1.07 -5.53
CA LYS A 37 9.12 1.39 -5.77
C LYS A 37 9.46 2.88 -5.68
N GLY A 38 8.53 3.73 -5.28
CA GLY A 38 8.74 5.19 -5.16
C GLY A 38 8.99 5.89 -6.49
N LYS A 39 8.60 5.30 -7.62
CA LYS A 39 8.62 5.96 -8.94
C LYS A 39 7.49 6.98 -9.11
N SER A 40 6.45 6.86 -8.29
CA SER A 40 5.35 7.81 -8.17
C SER A 40 4.77 7.69 -6.76
N ASP A 41 4.29 8.78 -6.17
CA ASP A 41 3.75 8.73 -4.83
C ASP A 41 2.33 8.14 -4.77
N PHE A 42 1.95 7.66 -3.60
CA PHE A 42 0.55 7.39 -3.27
C PHE A 42 -0.14 8.70 -2.89
N THR A 43 -1.27 8.99 -3.52
CA THR A 43 -2.13 10.09 -3.12
C THR A 43 -2.86 9.76 -1.82
N ARG A 44 -3.34 10.79 -1.10
CA ARG A 44 -4.15 10.58 0.11
C ARG A 44 -5.40 9.73 -0.14
N ALA A 45 -6.04 9.90 -1.29
CA ALA A 45 -7.23 9.12 -1.66
C ALA A 45 -6.88 7.64 -1.89
N GLU A 46 -5.75 7.34 -2.54
CA GLU A 46 -5.26 5.98 -2.73
C GLU A 46 -4.88 5.33 -1.40
N ILE A 47 -4.22 6.06 -0.50
CA ILE A 47 -3.90 5.58 0.85
C ILE A 47 -5.17 5.22 1.61
N GLN A 48 -6.20 6.09 1.56
CA GLN A 48 -7.47 5.83 2.22
C GLN A 48 -8.20 4.62 1.61
N ASN A 49 -8.14 4.45 0.29
CA ASN A 49 -8.72 3.29 -0.38
C ASN A 49 -7.99 2.00 0.01
N LEU A 50 -6.66 2.01 -0.02
CA LEU A 50 -5.82 0.89 0.41
C LEU A 50 -6.06 0.53 1.87
N LYS A 51 -6.21 1.53 2.75
CA LYS A 51 -6.58 1.32 4.15
C LYS A 51 -7.89 0.55 4.28
N ASN A 52 -8.89 0.87 3.48
CA ASN A 52 -10.17 0.17 3.49
C ASN A 52 -10.08 -1.23 2.87
N ILE A 53 -9.37 -1.40 1.75
CA ILE A 53 -9.17 -2.69 1.07
C ILE A 53 -8.43 -3.68 1.98
N LEU A 54 -7.37 -3.20 2.64
CA LEU A 54 -6.49 -4.01 3.46
C LEU A 54 -6.89 -4.10 4.93
N ASP A 55 -8.00 -3.43 5.30
CA ASP A 55 -8.52 -3.37 6.66
C ASP A 55 -7.44 -2.95 7.66
N MET A 56 -6.75 -1.85 7.32
CA MET A 56 -5.66 -1.30 8.13
C MET A 56 -6.19 -0.33 9.18
N SER A 57 -5.64 -0.40 10.39
CA SER A 57 -5.84 0.66 11.38
C SER A 57 -5.14 1.96 10.94
N ASN A 58 -5.44 3.08 11.63
CA ASN A 58 -4.73 4.34 11.39
C ASN A 58 -3.21 4.15 11.57
N ASP A 59 -2.80 3.54 12.67
CA ASP A 59 -1.39 3.33 13.01
C ASP A 59 -0.68 2.41 12.01
N GLU A 60 -1.37 1.37 11.55
CA GLU A 60 -0.85 0.49 10.49
C GLU A 60 -0.63 1.25 9.19
N SER A 61 -1.62 2.06 8.77
CA SER A 61 -1.48 2.88 7.55
C SER A 61 -0.34 3.90 7.69
N LEU A 62 -0.16 4.50 8.87
CA LEU A 62 0.94 5.42 9.14
C LEU A 62 2.29 4.72 9.03
N LYS A 63 2.44 3.54 9.63
CA LYS A 63 3.65 2.73 9.53
C LYS A 63 3.95 2.31 8.09
N VAL A 64 2.94 1.99 7.28
CA VAL A 64 3.14 1.57 5.89
C VAL A 64 3.55 2.74 4.99
N PHE A 65 2.83 3.86 5.01
CA PHE A 65 3.01 4.93 4.03
C PHE A 65 3.93 6.06 4.51
N PHE A 66 4.10 6.18 5.82
CA PHE A 66 4.84 7.25 6.47
C PHE A 66 5.91 6.73 7.43
N ALA A 67 6.44 5.52 7.21
CA ALA A 67 7.59 5.02 7.96
C ALA A 67 8.70 6.09 8.01
N GLU A 68 9.18 6.39 9.20
CA GLU A 68 10.39 7.18 9.38
C GLU A 68 11.58 6.34 8.92
N LYS A 69 12.46 6.95 8.12
CA LYS A 69 13.81 6.39 7.99
C LYS A 69 14.48 6.55 9.35
N LEU A 70 14.72 5.46 10.06
CA LEU A 70 15.76 5.46 11.08
C LEU A 70 17.09 5.70 10.34
N THR A 71 17.54 6.95 10.31
CA THR A 71 18.88 7.38 9.87
C THR A 71 19.89 7.20 10.99
#